data_AF-A0A7Z9PMC1-F1
#
_entry.id   AF-A0A7Z9PMC1-F1
#
_cell.length_a   1.000
_cell.length_b   1.000
_cell.length_c   1.000
_cell.angle_alpha   90.00
_cell.angle_beta   90.00
_cell.angle_gamma   90.00
#
_symmetry.space_group_name_H-M   'P 1'
#
loop_
_entity.id
_entity.type
_entity.pdbx_description
1 polymer ?
#
loop_
_entity_poly.entity_id
_entity_poly.type
_entity_poly.pdbx_seq_one_letter_code
_entity_poly.pdbx_strand_id
1 'polypeptide(L)'
;MRQISIINRLYLLILFFFVAILTGINNHYLYSYIGFETLDEQHVLLNLVQNQFNSCLSKDFDGELCVDLMLSSLRDTKLTSELEVSKDGKRLFSNRLDVFTERSEVHSTNVISYQQHEIKLSLFKRPTPPIVSSVVKSMTFSLPELIQRLIDEDWAGARSFFFTVAWPRSRPAFWLAVFSLFLFRVAWLREQVLKRLLNVREKEVSTARNVLKELNNKLGDLGLAKEINEEELLKAERNIKKLRLSLKNAHNIDQHEINHLEHELEKESQFALELIQENEDLSEELKTIQKATVKKDRQIQKDEETLASSSSTEKLRIKNKIYEALIKNPDISNRNHAIKVYQGKHHSKTFVQHVARSLDKNDFLREQITAVYSIRYNRKLRGKMVVMMDEHSKNYVANIYDYCDEGFGAQLDLGTSKIWEACLKAKCIINLSDMFKKYELRIHENMDTLVES
;
A
#
# COMPACT_ATOMS: atom_id res chain seq x y z
N MET A 1 -24.47 14.03 -17.82
CA MET A 1 -25.19 13.48 -16.65
C MET A 1 -25.30 11.94 -16.65
N ARG A 2 -25.70 11.27 -17.75
CA ARG A 2 -25.83 9.79 -17.79
C ARG A 2 -24.54 9.02 -17.43
N GLN A 3 -23.36 9.42 -17.93
CA GLN A 3 -22.09 8.74 -17.65
C GLN A 3 -21.66 8.82 -16.17
N ILE A 4 -21.87 9.95 -15.50
CA ILE A 4 -21.58 10.12 -14.06
C ILE A 4 -22.48 9.22 -13.20
N SER A 5 -23.74 9.04 -13.60
CA SER A 5 -24.69 8.14 -12.92
C SER A 5 -24.28 6.66 -13.03
N ILE A 6 -23.81 6.23 -14.20
CA ILE A 6 -23.35 4.84 -14.43
C ILE A 6 -22.10 4.54 -13.60
N ILE A 7 -21.14 5.47 -13.57
CA ILE A 7 -19.91 5.34 -12.81
C ILE A 7 -20.21 5.24 -11.30
N ASN A 8 -21.08 6.10 -10.77
CA ASN A 8 -21.49 6.05 -9.37
C ASN A 8 -22.22 4.74 -9.00
N ARG A 9 -23.03 4.19 -9.90
CA ARG A 9 -23.70 2.90 -9.69
C ARG A 9 -22.71 1.74 -9.66
N LEU A 10 -21.73 1.74 -10.55
CA LEU A 10 -20.66 0.74 -10.56
C LEU A 10 -19.85 0.79 -9.25
N TYR A 11 -19.57 1.98 -8.74
CA TYR A 11 -18.86 2.13 -7.47
C TYR A 11 -19.65 1.64 -6.26
N LEU A 12 -20.95 1.94 -6.19
CA LEU A 12 -21.81 1.42 -5.13
C LEU A 12 -21.88 -0.11 -5.17
N LEU A 13 -21.90 -0.71 -6.37
CA LEU A 13 -21.79 -2.16 -6.55
C LEU A 13 -20.47 -2.71 -5.99
N ILE A 14 -19.33 -2.09 -6.34
CA ILE A 14 -18.02 -2.51 -5.82
C ILE A 14 -17.99 -2.44 -4.29
N LEU A 15 -18.48 -1.34 -3.71
CA LEU A 15 -18.52 -1.15 -2.26
C LEU A 15 -19.45 -2.19 -1.60
N PHE A 16 -20.59 -2.48 -2.21
CA PHE A 16 -21.50 -3.53 -1.76
C PHE A 16 -20.83 -4.91 -1.73
N PHE A 17 -20.14 -5.31 -2.81
CA PHE A 17 -19.41 -6.58 -2.86
C PHE A 17 -18.28 -6.64 -1.83
N PHE A 18 -17.56 -5.53 -1.64
CA PHE A 18 -16.50 -5.44 -0.65
C PHE A 18 -17.04 -5.67 0.77
N VAL A 19 -18.15 -5.01 1.13
CA VAL A 19 -18.82 -5.20 2.43
C VAL A 19 -19.34 -6.63 2.57
N ALA A 20 -19.90 -7.22 1.51
CA ALA A 20 -20.38 -8.60 1.51
C ALA A 20 -19.26 -9.61 1.78
N ILE A 21 -18.10 -9.43 1.15
CA ILE A 21 -16.91 -10.28 1.37
C ILE A 21 -16.42 -10.15 2.80
N LEU A 22 -16.25 -8.93 3.31
CA LEU A 22 -15.79 -8.72 4.69
C LEU A 22 -16.78 -9.27 5.72
N THR A 23 -18.08 -9.12 5.46
CA THR A 23 -19.13 -9.73 6.28
C THR A 23 -19.05 -11.26 6.23
N GLY A 24 -18.75 -11.84 5.06
CA GLY A 24 -18.53 -13.27 4.90
C GLY A 24 -17.34 -13.78 5.72
N ILE A 25 -16.22 -13.06 5.67
CA ILE A 25 -15.01 -13.37 6.47
C ILE A 25 -15.34 -13.31 7.97
N ASN A 26 -15.97 -12.22 8.42
CA ASN A 26 -16.35 -12.06 9.82
C ASN A 26 -17.29 -13.18 10.30
N ASN A 27 -18.31 -13.50 9.50
CA ASN A 27 -19.26 -14.57 9.80
C ASN A 27 -18.55 -15.94 9.84
N HIS A 28 -17.62 -16.20 8.92
CA HIS A 28 -16.86 -17.44 8.92
C HIS A 28 -16.09 -17.62 10.24
N TYR A 29 -15.33 -16.61 10.67
CA TYR A 29 -14.60 -16.70 11.95
C TYR A 29 -15.54 -16.85 13.16
N LEU A 30 -16.65 -16.11 13.19
CA LEU A 30 -17.64 -16.23 14.26
C LEU A 30 -18.20 -17.66 14.36
N TYR A 31 -18.62 -18.24 13.24
CA TYR A 31 -19.21 -19.58 13.25
C TYR A 31 -18.19 -20.70 13.45
N SER A 32 -16.95 -20.51 12.99
CA SER A 32 -15.85 -21.42 13.34
C SER A 32 -15.59 -21.43 14.85
N TYR A 33 -15.61 -20.27 15.49
CA TYR A 33 -15.49 -20.16 16.95
C TYR A 33 -16.67 -20.80 17.68
N ILE A 34 -17.91 -20.51 17.28
CA ILE A 34 -19.11 -21.14 17.88
C ILE A 34 -19.08 -22.66 17.71
N GLY A 35 -18.61 -23.15 16.55
CA GLY A 35 -18.42 -24.58 16.30
C GLY A 35 -17.43 -25.21 17.26
N PHE A 36 -16.31 -24.54 17.54
CA PHE A 36 -15.32 -24.97 18.52
C PHE A 36 -15.86 -24.98 19.95
N GLU A 37 -16.51 -23.90 20.42
CA GLU A 37 -17.14 -23.87 21.75
C GLU A 37 -18.21 -24.96 21.89
N THR A 38 -18.98 -25.19 20.83
CA THR A 38 -19.99 -26.26 20.83
C THR A 38 -19.38 -27.64 21.00
N LEU A 39 -18.23 -27.92 20.37
CA LEU A 39 -17.53 -29.20 20.55
C LEU A 39 -17.07 -29.37 21.99
N ASP A 40 -16.50 -28.33 22.58
CA ASP A 40 -16.02 -28.36 23.96
C ASP A 40 -17.17 -28.56 24.96
N GLU A 41 -18.28 -27.82 24.79
CA GLU A 41 -19.53 -28.03 25.54
C GLU A 41 -20.02 -29.48 25.44
N GLN A 42 -20.05 -30.04 24.21
CA GLN A 42 -20.47 -31.42 23.97
C GLN A 42 -19.53 -32.42 24.66
N HIS A 43 -18.21 -32.21 24.63
CA HIS A 43 -17.26 -33.07 25.31
C HIS A 43 -17.43 -33.05 26.83
N VAL A 44 -17.60 -31.87 27.43
CA VAL A 44 -17.88 -31.74 28.87
C VAL A 44 -19.16 -32.48 29.24
N LEU A 45 -20.23 -32.29 28.46
CA LEU A 45 -21.51 -32.96 28.72
C LEU A 45 -21.41 -34.48 28.56
N LEU A 46 -20.75 -34.96 27.51
CA LEU A 46 -20.51 -36.39 27.30
C LEU A 46 -19.69 -37.01 28.43
N ASN A 47 -18.66 -36.32 28.91
CA ASN A 47 -17.84 -36.79 30.03
C ASN A 47 -18.65 -36.88 31.33
N LEU A 48 -19.55 -35.90 31.58
CA LEU A 48 -20.46 -35.95 32.73
C LEU A 48 -21.41 -37.15 32.66
N VAL A 49 -22.06 -37.35 31.50
CA VAL A 49 -22.96 -38.49 31.28
C VAL A 49 -22.20 -39.80 31.39
N GLN A 50 -21.00 -39.89 30.80
CA GLN A 50 -20.15 -41.06 30.89
C GLN A 50 -19.73 -41.36 32.34
N ASN A 51 -19.37 -40.36 33.13
CA ASN A 51 -19.05 -40.56 34.54
C ASN A 51 -20.25 -41.09 35.34
N GLN A 52 -21.46 -40.64 35.03
CA GLN A 52 -22.68 -41.18 35.65
C GLN A 52 -22.91 -42.64 35.24
N PHE A 53 -22.78 -42.97 33.96
CA PHE A 53 -22.85 -44.36 33.49
C PHE A 53 -21.77 -45.23 34.14
N ASN A 54 -20.51 -44.78 34.21
CA ASN A 54 -19.41 -45.51 34.85
C ASN A 54 -19.66 -45.75 36.34
N SER A 55 -20.21 -44.77 37.05
CA SER A 55 -20.55 -44.90 38.47
C SER A 55 -21.67 -45.91 38.68
N CYS A 56 -22.68 -45.89 37.81
CA CYS A 56 -23.86 -46.75 37.89
C CYS A 56 -23.55 -48.19 37.44
N LEU A 57 -22.68 -48.37 36.45
CA LEU A 57 -22.20 -49.68 35.95
C LEU A 57 -21.07 -50.27 36.81
N SER A 58 -20.81 -49.71 38.00
CA SER A 58 -19.87 -50.30 38.96
C SER A 58 -20.40 -51.65 39.48
N LYS A 59 -19.51 -52.53 39.95
CA LYS A 59 -19.73 -53.98 40.17
C LYS A 59 -20.91 -54.38 41.06
N ASP A 60 -21.56 -53.44 41.73
CA ASP A 60 -22.59 -53.70 42.74
C ASP A 60 -24.04 -53.54 42.21
N PHE A 61 -24.24 -53.17 40.94
CA PHE A 61 -25.55 -52.97 40.32
C PHE A 61 -25.79 -53.84 39.09
N ASP A 62 -27.07 -54.19 38.84
CA ASP A 62 -27.49 -54.82 37.59
C ASP A 62 -27.30 -53.83 36.42
N GLY A 63 -26.43 -54.19 35.48
CA GLY A 63 -26.07 -53.34 34.35
C GLY A 63 -27.24 -52.99 33.43
N GLU A 64 -28.23 -53.87 33.27
CA GLU A 64 -29.41 -53.56 32.45
C GLU A 64 -30.32 -52.56 33.15
N LEU A 65 -30.58 -52.77 34.45
CA LEU A 65 -31.35 -51.84 35.27
C LEU A 65 -30.70 -50.45 35.30
N CYS A 66 -29.37 -50.40 35.38
CA CYS A 66 -28.60 -49.16 35.32
C CYS A 66 -28.79 -48.41 33.99
N VAL A 67 -28.68 -49.11 32.85
CA VAL A 67 -28.88 -48.52 31.53
C VAL A 67 -30.30 -47.96 31.40
N ASP A 68 -31.31 -48.72 31.82
CA ASP A 68 -32.71 -48.28 31.76
C ASP A 68 -32.97 -47.05 32.64
N LEU A 69 -32.42 -47.02 33.87
CA LEU A 69 -32.48 -45.86 34.76
C LEU A 69 -31.84 -44.63 34.12
N MET A 70 -30.63 -44.76 33.57
CA MET A 70 -29.94 -43.66 32.91
C MET A 70 -30.72 -43.16 31.69
N LEU A 71 -31.27 -44.05 30.87
CA LEU A 71 -32.10 -43.69 29.72
C LEU A 71 -33.38 -42.98 30.12
N SER A 72 -34.02 -43.38 31.23
CA SER A 72 -35.20 -42.70 31.76
C SER A 72 -34.87 -41.27 32.23
N SER A 73 -33.77 -41.09 32.97
CA SER A 73 -33.32 -39.76 33.40
C SER A 73 -32.97 -38.85 32.23
N LEU A 74 -32.37 -39.40 31.18
CA LEU A 74 -32.02 -38.64 29.97
C LEU A 74 -33.24 -38.21 29.17
N ARG A 75 -34.33 -39.02 29.15
CA ARG A 75 -35.60 -38.67 28.50
C ARG A 75 -36.26 -37.45 29.13
N ASP A 76 -36.17 -37.33 30.45
CA ASP A 76 -36.78 -36.22 31.19
C ASP A 76 -35.91 -34.95 31.20
N THR A 77 -34.65 -35.07 30.77
CA THR A 77 -33.72 -33.94 30.73
C THR A 77 -33.90 -33.11 29.46
N LYS A 78 -34.18 -31.81 29.60
CA LYS A 78 -34.20 -30.86 28.48
C LYS A 78 -32.78 -30.53 28.05
N LEU A 79 -32.22 -31.35 27.16
CA LEU A 79 -30.92 -31.11 26.54
C LEU A 79 -31.05 -30.07 25.41
N THR A 80 -30.09 -29.14 25.36
CA THR A 80 -29.95 -28.19 24.24
C THR A 80 -29.35 -28.82 22.98
N SER A 81 -28.85 -30.05 23.09
CA SER A 81 -28.23 -30.83 22.03
C SER A 81 -29.01 -32.12 21.81
N GLU A 82 -28.97 -32.65 20.59
CA GLU A 82 -29.55 -33.94 20.25
C GLU A 82 -28.62 -35.04 20.77
N LEU A 83 -29.15 -36.00 21.52
CA LEU A 83 -28.45 -37.14 22.10
C LEU A 83 -28.98 -38.44 21.48
N GLU A 84 -28.04 -39.26 21.05
CA GLU A 84 -28.26 -40.63 20.62
C GLU A 84 -27.46 -41.59 21.51
N VAL A 85 -28.12 -42.62 22.02
CA VAL A 85 -27.51 -43.71 22.79
C VAL A 85 -27.74 -45.02 22.05
N SER A 86 -26.67 -45.77 21.80
CA SER A 86 -26.73 -47.11 21.22
C SER A 86 -25.93 -48.12 22.04
N LYS A 87 -26.38 -49.38 22.07
CA LYS A 87 -25.68 -50.51 22.68
C LYS A 87 -25.39 -51.53 21.57
N ASP A 88 -24.11 -51.86 21.36
CA ASP A 88 -23.64 -52.79 20.33
C ASP A 88 -24.20 -52.49 18.93
N GLY A 89 -24.26 -51.19 18.58
CA GLY A 89 -24.81 -50.72 17.32
C GLY A 89 -26.34 -50.65 17.26
N LYS A 90 -27.07 -51.19 18.25
CA LYS A 90 -28.54 -51.05 18.33
C LYS A 90 -28.91 -49.76 19.07
N ARG A 91 -29.64 -48.88 18.40
CA ARG A 91 -30.14 -47.62 18.99
C ARG A 91 -31.10 -47.91 20.14
N LEU A 92 -30.80 -47.37 21.33
CA LEU A 92 -31.62 -47.48 22.54
C LEU A 92 -32.45 -46.21 22.79
N PHE A 93 -31.87 -45.06 22.47
CA PHE A 93 -32.53 -43.76 22.62
C PHE A 93 -32.03 -42.77 21.57
N SER A 94 -32.93 -41.91 21.11
CA SER A 94 -32.62 -40.78 20.25
C SER A 94 -33.71 -39.73 20.44
N ASN A 95 -33.32 -38.51 20.80
CA ASN A 95 -34.18 -37.33 20.69
C ASN A 95 -33.85 -36.53 19.41
N ARG A 96 -33.02 -37.08 18.52
CA ARG A 96 -32.64 -36.47 17.25
C ARG A 96 -33.88 -36.15 16.42
N LEU A 97 -34.00 -34.91 15.98
CA LEU A 97 -35.04 -34.50 15.05
C LEU A 97 -34.51 -34.75 13.63
N ASP A 98 -35.20 -35.60 12.86
CA ASP A 98 -34.92 -35.83 11.42
C ASP A 98 -35.36 -34.62 10.55
N VAL A 99 -35.22 -33.40 11.07
CA VAL A 99 -35.49 -32.18 10.33
C VAL A 99 -34.26 -31.88 9.48
N PHE A 100 -34.41 -31.89 8.16
CA PHE A 100 -33.41 -31.38 7.24
C PHE A 100 -33.23 -29.88 7.46
N THR A 101 -32.17 -29.50 8.18
CA THR A 101 -31.77 -28.10 8.33
C THR A 101 -30.53 -27.85 7.50
N GLU A 102 -30.46 -26.71 6.79
CA GLU A 102 -29.28 -26.30 6.01
C GLU A 102 -28.03 -25.99 6.86
N ARG A 103 -28.14 -26.06 8.19
CA ARG A 103 -27.03 -25.77 9.12
C ARG A 103 -26.09 -26.96 9.23
N SER A 104 -24.78 -26.71 9.21
CA SER A 104 -23.77 -27.74 9.38
C SER A 104 -23.81 -28.34 10.78
N GLU A 105 -23.72 -29.67 10.82
CA GLU A 105 -23.76 -30.45 12.05
C GLU A 105 -22.35 -30.64 12.62
N VAL A 106 -22.29 -30.51 13.94
CA VAL A 106 -21.13 -30.79 14.77
C VAL A 106 -21.53 -31.91 15.73
N HIS A 107 -20.69 -32.93 15.83
CA HIS A 107 -20.99 -34.10 16.67
C HIS A 107 -19.75 -34.56 17.44
N SER A 108 -20.02 -35.05 18.64
CA SER A 108 -19.03 -35.67 19.53
C SER A 108 -19.56 -37.01 19.99
N THR A 109 -18.66 -37.99 20.14
CA THR A 109 -19.03 -39.34 20.56
C THR A 109 -18.11 -39.86 21.65
N ASN A 110 -18.68 -40.42 22.71
CA ASN A 110 -17.96 -41.20 23.71
C ASN A 110 -18.46 -42.65 23.67
N VAL A 111 -17.55 -43.59 23.94
CA VAL A 111 -17.87 -45.02 24.03
C VAL A 111 -17.56 -45.49 25.44
N ILE A 112 -18.50 -46.21 26.03
CA ILE A 112 -18.42 -46.79 27.36
C ILE A 112 -18.42 -48.30 27.19
N SER A 113 -17.34 -48.94 27.59
CA SER A 113 -17.22 -50.40 27.56
C SER A 113 -17.67 -50.98 28.90
N TYR A 114 -18.63 -51.92 28.86
CA TYR A 114 -19.12 -52.64 30.04
C TYR A 114 -19.25 -54.13 29.71
N GLN A 115 -18.51 -54.98 30.43
CA GLN A 115 -18.42 -56.41 30.14
C GLN A 115 -18.03 -56.69 28.67
N GLN A 116 -18.92 -57.29 27.87
CA GLN A 116 -18.75 -57.53 26.43
C GLN A 116 -19.59 -56.56 25.56
N HIS A 117 -20.22 -55.56 26.18
CA HIS A 117 -21.09 -54.60 25.53
C HIS A 117 -20.43 -53.22 25.41
N GLU A 118 -20.75 -52.53 24.33
CA GLU A 118 -20.33 -51.15 24.09
C GLU A 118 -21.54 -50.23 24.04
N ILE A 119 -21.58 -49.24 24.94
CA ILE A 119 -22.57 -48.18 24.93
C ILE A 119 -21.95 -46.94 24.27
N LYS A 120 -22.47 -46.54 23.13
CA LYS A 120 -22.05 -45.33 22.41
C LYS A 120 -23.00 -44.18 22.71
N LEU A 121 -22.46 -43.09 23.23
CA LEU A 121 -23.13 -41.82 23.45
C LEU A 121 -22.71 -40.86 22.34
N SER A 122 -23.66 -40.33 21.58
CA SER A 122 -23.39 -39.38 20.50
C SER A 122 -24.22 -38.12 20.69
N LEU A 123 -23.57 -36.96 20.80
CA LEU A 123 -24.23 -35.66 20.83
C LEU A 123 -24.11 -34.97 19.47
N PHE A 124 -25.20 -34.37 19.01
CA PHE A 124 -25.28 -33.61 17.77
C PHE A 124 -25.84 -32.22 18.06
N LYS A 125 -25.30 -31.20 17.38
CA LYS A 125 -25.81 -29.82 17.40
C LYS A 125 -25.51 -29.20 16.04
N ARG A 126 -26.38 -28.31 15.57
CA ARG A 126 -26.23 -27.65 14.26
C ARG A 126 -26.05 -26.13 14.42
N PRO A 127 -24.91 -25.67 14.96
CA PRO A 127 -24.71 -24.27 15.33
C PRO A 127 -24.51 -23.35 14.12
N THR A 128 -23.98 -23.87 13.01
CA THR A 128 -23.38 -23.06 11.94
C THR A 128 -24.29 -23.00 10.71
N PRO A 129 -24.86 -21.83 10.36
CA PRO A 129 -25.67 -21.67 9.15
C PRO A 129 -24.80 -21.56 7.88
N PRO A 130 -25.40 -21.74 6.68
CA PRO A 130 -24.72 -21.47 5.42
C PRO A 130 -24.19 -20.03 5.38
N ILE A 131 -22.93 -19.86 4.95
CA ILE A 131 -22.24 -18.56 4.94
C ILE A 131 -23.04 -17.53 4.14
N VAL A 132 -23.51 -17.89 2.95
CA VAL A 132 -24.28 -16.99 2.06
C VAL A 132 -25.56 -16.51 2.74
N SER A 133 -26.33 -17.43 3.31
CA SER A 133 -27.57 -17.11 4.06
C SER A 133 -27.26 -16.18 5.23
N SER A 134 -26.18 -16.45 5.98
CA SER A 134 -25.77 -15.57 7.08
C SER A 134 -25.33 -14.18 6.61
N VAL A 135 -24.58 -14.07 5.51
CA VAL A 135 -24.17 -12.78 4.94
C VAL A 135 -25.40 -11.97 4.55
N VAL A 136 -26.35 -12.56 3.83
CA VAL A 136 -27.58 -11.88 3.44
C VAL A 136 -28.34 -11.40 4.68
N LYS A 137 -28.54 -12.26 5.69
CA LYS A 137 -29.23 -11.88 6.93
C LYS A 137 -28.51 -10.78 7.71
N SER A 138 -27.17 -10.78 7.69
CA SER A 138 -26.35 -9.75 8.36
C SER A 138 -26.37 -8.41 7.61
N MET A 139 -26.43 -8.44 6.28
CA MET A 139 -26.49 -7.22 5.47
C MET A 139 -27.90 -6.61 5.42
N THR A 140 -28.93 -7.42 5.62
CA THR A 140 -30.34 -7.02 5.48
C THR A 140 -31.06 -6.83 6.81
N PHE A 141 -30.36 -6.82 7.96
CA PHE A 141 -31.03 -6.77 9.27
C PHE A 141 -32.03 -7.90 9.48
N SER A 142 -31.75 -9.07 8.89
CA SER A 142 -32.62 -10.25 8.91
C SER A 142 -34.06 -9.89 8.51
N LEU A 143 -34.21 -8.96 7.56
CA LEU A 143 -35.51 -8.42 7.13
C LEU A 143 -36.55 -9.51 6.83
N PRO A 144 -36.21 -10.64 6.16
CA PRO A 144 -37.19 -11.71 5.95
C PRO A 144 -37.73 -12.30 7.26
N GLU A 145 -36.86 -12.53 8.26
CA GLU A 145 -37.26 -13.04 9.58
C GLU A 145 -38.08 -12.00 10.35
N LEU A 146 -37.73 -10.72 10.23
CA LEU A 146 -38.47 -9.63 10.84
C LEU A 146 -39.88 -9.49 10.25
N ILE A 147 -40.03 -9.60 8.93
CA ILE A 147 -41.32 -9.57 8.25
C ILE A 147 -42.18 -10.76 8.69
N GLN A 148 -41.59 -11.96 8.73
CA GLN A 148 -42.31 -13.16 9.18
C GLN A 148 -42.81 -12.99 10.62
N ARG A 149 -41.97 -12.45 11.52
CA ARG A 149 -42.36 -12.15 12.91
C ARG A 149 -43.44 -11.09 13.02
N LEU A 150 -43.49 -10.11 12.11
CA LEU A 150 -44.58 -9.13 12.08
C LEU A 150 -45.91 -9.73 11.63
N ILE A 151 -45.87 -10.84 10.89
CA ILE A 151 -47.06 -11.56 10.43
C ILE A 151 -47.52 -12.56 11.50
N ASP A 152 -46.59 -13.30 12.09
CA ASP A 152 -46.88 -14.40 13.03
C ASP A 152 -47.01 -13.92 14.49
N GLU A 153 -46.34 -12.82 14.86
CA GLU A 153 -46.34 -12.22 16.19
C GLU A 153 -46.78 -10.74 16.12
N ASP A 154 -47.16 -10.17 17.27
CA ASP A 154 -47.42 -8.73 17.36
C ASP A 154 -46.14 -7.89 17.26
N TRP A 155 -46.30 -6.57 17.07
CA TRP A 155 -45.20 -5.60 17.03
C TRP A 155 -44.20 -5.72 18.20
N ALA A 156 -44.67 -6.13 19.39
CA ALA A 156 -43.81 -6.35 20.55
C ALA A 156 -42.81 -7.49 20.34
N GLY A 157 -43.25 -8.60 19.73
CA GLY A 157 -42.41 -9.75 19.38
C GLY A 157 -41.37 -9.40 18.31
N ALA A 158 -41.81 -8.73 17.25
CA ALA A 158 -40.93 -8.23 16.19
C ALA A 158 -39.89 -7.21 16.70
N ARG A 159 -40.30 -6.30 17.60
CA ARG A 159 -39.38 -5.34 18.23
C ARG A 159 -38.33 -6.05 19.09
N SER A 160 -38.75 -7.01 19.92
CA SER A 160 -37.84 -7.80 20.74
C SER A 160 -36.82 -8.53 19.87
N PHE A 161 -37.29 -9.21 18.82
CA PHE A 161 -36.43 -9.88 17.84
C PHE A 161 -35.43 -8.93 17.19
N PHE A 162 -35.87 -7.73 16.79
CA PHE A 162 -35.00 -6.76 16.15
C PHE A 162 -33.81 -6.38 17.04
N PHE A 163 -34.07 -6.01 18.30
CA PHE A 163 -33.01 -5.56 19.21
C PHE A 163 -32.15 -6.69 19.78
N THR A 164 -32.70 -7.89 19.95
CA THR A 164 -31.98 -9.03 20.55
C THR A 164 -31.25 -9.89 19.53
N VAL A 165 -31.74 -9.99 18.30
CA VAL A 165 -31.19 -10.89 17.28
C VAL A 165 -30.75 -10.14 16.03
N ALA A 166 -31.64 -9.39 15.39
CA ALA A 166 -31.38 -8.84 14.06
C ALA A 166 -30.30 -7.73 14.06
N TRP A 167 -30.39 -6.81 15.01
CA TRP A 167 -29.45 -5.69 15.16
C TRP A 167 -28.05 -6.15 15.57
N PRO A 168 -27.86 -6.95 16.64
CA PRO A 168 -26.53 -7.46 16.99
C PRO A 168 -25.85 -8.23 15.85
N ARG A 169 -26.62 -9.07 15.13
CA ARG A 169 -26.13 -9.82 13.97
C ARG A 169 -25.63 -8.91 12.83
N SER A 170 -26.31 -7.79 12.61
CA SER A 170 -26.07 -6.91 11.45
C SER A 170 -25.16 -5.74 11.75
N ARG A 171 -24.92 -5.45 13.04
CA ARG A 171 -24.05 -4.37 13.51
C ARG A 171 -22.66 -4.39 12.86
N PRO A 172 -21.95 -5.53 12.71
CA PRO A 172 -20.65 -5.54 12.04
C PRO A 172 -20.75 -5.11 10.57
N ALA A 173 -21.70 -5.68 9.81
CA ALA A 173 -21.91 -5.35 8.40
C ALA A 173 -22.30 -3.87 8.21
N PHE A 174 -23.13 -3.34 9.10
CA PHE A 174 -23.51 -1.93 9.11
C PHE A 174 -22.29 -1.01 9.29
N TRP A 175 -21.46 -1.26 10.32
CA TRP A 175 -20.27 -0.44 10.56
C TRP A 175 -19.23 -0.58 9.45
N LEU A 176 -19.09 -1.76 8.86
CA LEU A 176 -18.26 -1.96 7.67
C LEU A 176 -18.77 -1.09 6.51
N ALA A 177 -20.07 -1.07 6.23
CA ALA A 177 -20.64 -0.23 5.19
C ALA A 177 -20.42 1.27 5.46
N VAL A 178 -20.64 1.73 6.69
CA VAL A 178 -20.39 3.13 7.10
C VAL A 178 -18.92 3.49 6.92
N PHE A 179 -18.00 2.63 7.37
CA PHE A 179 -16.57 2.87 7.26
C PHE A 179 -16.09 2.85 5.80
N SER A 180 -16.58 1.92 4.99
CA SER A 180 -16.29 1.88 3.56
C SER A 180 -16.77 3.15 2.84
N LEU A 181 -17.97 3.64 3.16
CA LEU A 181 -18.47 4.91 2.63
C LEU A 181 -17.62 6.10 3.07
N PHE A 182 -17.16 6.12 4.33
CA PHE A 182 -16.28 7.16 4.85
C PHE A 182 -14.93 7.18 4.12
N LEU A 183 -14.24 6.04 4.05
CA LEU A 183 -12.96 5.92 3.32
C LEU A 183 -13.10 6.35 1.86
N PHE A 184 -14.20 5.96 1.23
CA PHE A 184 -14.49 6.36 -0.14
C PHE A 184 -14.66 7.88 -0.27
N ARG A 185 -15.44 8.51 0.62
CA ARG A 185 -15.63 9.97 0.62
C ARG A 185 -14.31 10.71 0.80
N VAL A 186 -13.44 10.22 1.67
CA VAL A 186 -12.10 10.79 1.89
C VAL A 186 -11.24 10.65 0.63
N ALA A 187 -11.22 9.47 0.00
CA ALA A 187 -10.46 9.23 -1.23
C ALA A 187 -10.95 10.13 -2.38
N TRP A 188 -12.27 10.25 -2.55
CA TRP A 188 -12.88 11.11 -3.55
C TRP A 188 -12.56 12.59 -3.33
N LEU A 189 -12.66 13.09 -2.10
CA LEU A 189 -12.29 14.47 -1.77
C LEU A 189 -10.82 14.74 -2.06
N ARG A 190 -9.94 13.81 -1.70
CA ARG A 190 -8.50 13.91 -2.00
C ARG A 190 -8.25 14.02 -3.50
N GLU A 191 -8.92 13.21 -4.31
CA GLU A 191 -8.79 13.27 -5.77
C GLU A 191 -9.29 14.60 -6.34
N GLN A 192 -10.42 15.12 -5.86
CA GLN A 192 -10.95 16.42 -6.30
C GLN A 192 -10.00 17.57 -5.95
N VAL A 193 -9.44 17.57 -4.74
CA VAL A 193 -8.45 18.58 -4.33
C VAL A 193 -7.20 18.48 -5.20
N LEU A 194 -6.70 17.27 -5.45
CA LEU A 194 -5.53 17.06 -6.31
C LEU A 194 -5.76 17.59 -7.73
N LYS A 195 -6.90 17.26 -8.34
CA LYS A 195 -7.28 17.76 -9.68
C LYS A 195 -7.36 19.28 -9.72
N ARG A 196 -7.93 19.92 -8.69
CA ARG A 196 -7.98 21.39 -8.62
C ARG A 196 -6.58 22.00 -8.52
N LEU A 197 -5.73 21.46 -7.66
CA LEU A 197 -4.35 21.94 -7.49
C LEU A 197 -3.54 21.78 -8.78
N LEU A 198 -3.68 20.65 -9.48
CA LEU A 198 -3.03 20.42 -10.77
C LEU A 198 -3.53 21.42 -11.83
N ASN A 199 -4.84 21.66 -11.93
CA ASN A 199 -5.38 22.64 -12.86
C ASN A 199 -4.91 24.08 -12.57
N VAL A 200 -4.78 24.46 -11.30
CA VAL A 200 -4.25 25.79 -10.93
C VAL A 200 -2.78 25.90 -11.34
N ARG A 201 -1.97 24.90 -11.01
CA ARG A 201 -0.55 24.83 -11.41
C ARG A 201 -0.37 24.86 -12.93
N GLU A 202 -1.19 24.13 -13.68
CA GLU A 202 -1.16 24.11 -15.15
C GLU A 202 -1.48 25.49 -15.73
N LYS A 203 -2.44 26.23 -15.14
CA LYS A 203 -2.73 27.62 -15.52
C LYS A 203 -1.58 28.56 -15.19
N GLU A 204 -0.92 28.39 -14.05
CA GLU A 204 0.25 29.20 -13.69
C GLU A 204 1.41 28.99 -14.67
N VAL A 205 1.70 27.74 -15.03
CA VAL A 205 2.75 27.41 -16.02
C VAL A 205 2.40 27.96 -17.40
N SER A 206 1.15 27.83 -17.85
CA SER A 206 0.74 28.38 -19.16
C SER A 206 0.84 29.91 -19.20
N THR A 207 0.46 30.59 -18.11
CA THR A 207 0.63 32.05 -17.98
C THR A 207 2.11 32.44 -17.99
N ALA A 208 2.96 31.71 -17.26
CA ALA A 208 4.41 31.96 -17.24
C ALA A 208 5.05 31.76 -18.62
N ARG A 209 4.63 30.74 -19.39
CA ARG A 209 5.08 30.51 -20.77
C ARG A 209 4.69 31.67 -21.70
N ASN A 210 3.49 32.22 -21.55
CA ASN A 210 3.08 33.38 -22.35
C ASN A 210 3.94 34.61 -22.06
N VAL A 211 4.27 34.87 -20.78
CA VAL A 211 5.18 35.95 -20.39
C VAL A 211 6.59 35.72 -20.94
N LEU A 212 7.10 34.48 -20.92
CA LEU A 212 8.40 34.14 -21.51
C LEU A 212 8.43 34.40 -23.01
N LYS A 213 7.33 34.06 -23.72
CA LYS A 213 7.18 34.33 -25.16
C LYS A 213 7.23 35.83 -25.45
N GLU A 214 6.54 36.65 -24.65
CA GLU A 214 6.58 38.11 -24.80
C GLU A 214 8.00 38.67 -24.58
N LEU A 215 8.70 38.21 -23.54
CA LEU A 215 10.08 38.62 -23.26
C LEU A 215 11.05 38.21 -24.38
N ASN A 216 10.89 37.01 -24.95
CA ASN A 216 11.72 36.55 -26.07
C ASN A 216 11.47 37.37 -27.35
N ASN A 217 10.22 37.77 -27.61
CA ASN A 217 9.92 38.67 -28.73
C ASN A 217 10.61 40.03 -28.55
N LYS A 218 10.49 40.65 -27.35
CA LYS A 218 11.18 41.91 -27.03
C LYS A 218 12.70 41.81 -27.17
N LEU A 219 13.28 40.69 -26.76
CA LEU A 219 14.71 40.43 -26.93
C LEU A 219 15.11 40.39 -28.42
N GLY A 220 14.27 39.80 -29.27
CA GLY A 220 14.47 39.78 -30.72
C GLY A 220 14.37 41.17 -31.35
N ASP A 221 13.35 41.94 -30.98
CA ASP A 221 13.12 43.29 -31.51
C ASP A 221 14.28 44.25 -31.15
N LEU A 222 14.74 44.22 -29.90
CA LEU A 222 15.89 45.01 -29.45
C LEU A 222 17.21 44.55 -30.10
N GLY A 223 17.36 43.25 -30.36
CA GLY A 223 18.52 42.72 -31.09
C GLY A 223 18.58 43.26 -32.52
N LEU A 224 17.44 43.29 -33.22
CA LEU A 224 17.32 43.86 -34.55
C LEU A 224 17.59 45.37 -34.57
N ALA A 225 17.05 46.12 -33.61
CA ALA A 225 17.30 47.56 -33.49
C ALA A 225 18.80 47.86 -33.33
N LYS A 226 19.50 47.07 -32.50
CA LYS A 226 20.94 47.20 -32.33
C LYS A 226 21.73 46.89 -33.62
N GLU A 227 21.37 45.84 -34.35
CA GLU A 227 22.01 45.51 -35.64
C GLU A 227 21.84 46.65 -36.66
N ILE A 228 20.67 47.28 -36.71
CA ILE A 228 20.40 48.43 -37.59
C ILE A 228 21.30 49.62 -37.19
N ASN A 229 21.36 49.95 -35.90
CA ASN A 229 22.19 51.05 -35.40
C ASN A 229 23.69 50.82 -35.64
N GLU A 230 24.18 49.58 -35.51
CA GLU A 230 25.56 49.21 -35.86
C GLU A 230 25.83 49.38 -37.37
N GLU A 231 24.86 49.06 -38.24
CA GLU A 231 25.00 49.26 -39.69
C GLU A 231 25.02 50.75 -40.06
N GLU A 232 24.17 51.57 -39.43
CA GLU A 232 24.15 53.02 -39.61
C GLU A 232 25.44 53.68 -39.12
N LEU A 233 25.97 53.22 -37.98
CA LEU A 233 27.25 53.69 -37.46
C LEU A 233 28.39 53.41 -38.44
N LEU A 234 28.44 52.22 -39.04
CA LEU A 234 29.42 51.87 -40.09
C LEU A 234 29.29 52.76 -41.34
N LYS A 235 28.08 53.21 -41.68
CA LYS A 235 27.87 54.17 -42.79
C LYS A 235 28.40 55.55 -42.41
N ALA A 236 28.10 56.04 -41.21
CA ALA A 236 28.60 57.31 -40.70
C ALA A 236 30.14 57.34 -40.64
N GLU A 237 30.78 56.28 -40.14
CA GLU A 237 32.25 56.17 -40.12
C GLU A 237 32.88 56.24 -41.52
N ARG A 238 32.24 55.60 -42.53
CA ARG A 238 32.69 55.69 -43.93
C ARG A 238 32.53 57.10 -44.47
N ASN A 239 31.44 57.80 -44.14
CA ASN A 239 31.20 59.19 -44.55
C ASN A 239 32.23 60.13 -43.92
N ILE A 240 32.46 60.03 -42.61
CA ILE A 240 33.51 60.77 -41.88
C ILE A 240 34.87 60.55 -42.53
N LYS A 241 35.21 59.29 -42.87
CA LYS A 241 36.49 58.98 -43.54
C LYS A 241 36.60 59.64 -44.92
N LYS A 242 35.52 59.65 -45.71
CA LYS A 242 35.47 60.34 -47.01
C LYS A 242 35.65 61.86 -46.84
N LEU A 243 34.90 62.47 -45.92
CA LEU A 243 34.97 63.91 -45.63
C LEU A 243 36.38 64.32 -45.19
N ARG A 244 37.03 63.55 -44.31
CA ARG A 244 38.42 63.78 -43.89
C ARG A 244 39.42 63.70 -45.05
N LEU A 245 39.22 62.76 -45.98
CA LEU A 245 40.06 62.64 -47.19
C LEU A 245 39.85 63.82 -48.14
N SER A 246 38.61 64.26 -48.34
CA SER A 246 38.28 65.45 -49.14
C SER A 246 38.92 66.71 -48.55
N LEU A 247 38.84 66.88 -47.22
CA LEU A 247 39.48 67.99 -46.51
C LEU A 247 41.01 67.99 -46.69
N LYS A 248 41.64 66.81 -46.63
CA LYS A 248 43.09 66.64 -46.79
C LYS A 248 43.57 66.97 -48.22
N ASN A 249 42.72 66.74 -49.22
CA ASN A 249 43.03 66.97 -50.63
C ASN A 249 42.69 68.41 -51.09
N ALA A 250 42.15 69.26 -50.22
CA ALA A 250 41.67 70.61 -50.53
C ALA A 250 42.79 71.68 -50.65
N HIS A 251 43.94 71.34 -51.23
CA HIS A 251 45.12 72.23 -51.26
C HIS A 251 45.00 73.46 -52.17
N ASN A 252 43.93 73.58 -52.97
CA ASN A 252 43.66 74.69 -53.91
C ASN A 252 42.18 75.13 -53.92
N ILE A 253 41.47 74.96 -52.80
CA ILE A 253 40.02 75.19 -52.70
C ILE A 253 39.72 76.49 -51.93
N ASP A 254 38.63 77.18 -52.29
CA ASP A 254 38.14 78.38 -51.60
C ASP A 254 37.82 78.11 -50.11
N GLN A 255 38.17 79.05 -49.24
CA GLN A 255 37.96 78.96 -47.78
C GLN A 255 36.50 78.65 -47.39
N HIS A 256 35.54 79.07 -48.22
CA HIS A 256 34.12 78.79 -48.03
C HIS A 256 33.78 77.29 -48.14
N GLU A 257 34.39 76.56 -49.08
CA GLU A 257 34.19 75.12 -49.24
C GLU A 257 34.85 74.32 -48.13
N ILE A 258 35.99 74.79 -47.61
CA ILE A 258 36.64 74.21 -46.42
C ILE A 258 35.71 74.29 -45.22
N ASN A 259 35.17 75.48 -44.92
CA ASN A 259 34.25 75.67 -43.80
C ASN A 259 32.96 74.82 -43.94
N HIS A 260 32.46 74.64 -45.17
CA HIS A 260 31.31 73.78 -45.43
C HIS A 260 31.60 72.31 -45.12
N LEU A 261 32.74 71.80 -45.58
CA LEU A 261 33.17 70.42 -45.32
C LEU A 261 33.46 70.16 -43.83
N GLU A 262 34.02 71.14 -43.12
CA GLU A 262 34.22 71.06 -41.67
C GLU A 262 32.90 70.95 -40.91
N HIS A 263 31.90 71.75 -41.31
CA HIS A 263 30.57 71.72 -40.70
C HIS A 263 29.81 70.42 -41.00
N GLU A 264 29.93 69.85 -42.21
CA GLU A 264 29.37 68.52 -42.51
C GLU A 264 30.07 67.40 -41.73
N LEU A 265 31.39 67.50 -41.57
CA LEU A 265 32.17 66.55 -40.77
C LEU A 265 31.76 66.60 -39.29
N GLU A 266 31.52 67.78 -38.74
CA GLU A 266 31.05 67.95 -37.37
C GLU A 266 29.67 67.33 -37.17
N LYS A 267 28.74 67.54 -38.10
CA LYS A 267 27.40 66.93 -38.07
C LYS A 267 27.44 65.41 -38.11
N GLU A 268 28.19 64.83 -39.05
CA GLU A 268 28.34 63.36 -39.15
C GLU A 268 29.06 62.78 -37.93
N SER A 269 30.02 63.52 -37.35
CA SER A 269 30.70 63.10 -36.12
C SER A 269 29.77 63.15 -34.90
N GLN A 270 28.86 64.12 -34.81
CA GLN A 270 27.84 64.18 -33.74
C GLN A 270 26.83 63.04 -33.89
N PHE A 271 26.35 62.79 -35.11
CA PHE A 271 25.44 61.68 -35.40
C PHE A 271 26.05 60.30 -35.04
N ALA A 272 27.34 60.08 -35.35
CA ALA A 272 28.04 58.86 -34.96
C ALA A 272 28.17 58.71 -33.43
N LEU A 273 28.34 59.80 -32.69
CA LEU A 273 28.39 59.77 -31.21
C LEU A 273 27.03 59.42 -30.61
N GLU A 274 25.94 59.95 -31.16
CA GLU A 274 24.57 59.61 -30.73
C GLU A 274 24.28 58.11 -30.92
N LEU A 275 24.65 57.54 -32.09
CA LEU A 275 24.48 56.12 -32.38
C LEU A 275 25.31 55.20 -31.46
N ILE A 276 26.52 55.64 -31.06
CA ILE A 276 27.35 54.91 -30.10
C ILE A 276 26.65 54.84 -28.74
N GLN A 277 26.13 55.97 -28.27
CA GLN A 277 25.45 56.05 -26.99
C GLN A 277 24.16 55.22 -26.98
N GLU A 278 23.35 55.32 -28.04
CA GLU A 278 22.12 54.53 -28.17
C GLU A 278 22.39 53.02 -28.23
N ASN A 279 23.49 52.60 -28.87
CA ASN A 279 23.92 51.20 -28.88
C ASN A 279 24.40 50.69 -27.52
N GLU A 280 25.04 51.53 -26.70
CA GLU A 280 25.40 51.19 -25.32
C GLU A 280 24.15 50.97 -24.47
N ASP A 281 23.17 51.88 -24.56
CA ASP A 281 21.89 51.79 -23.85
C ASP A 281 21.11 50.52 -24.25
N LEU A 282 20.99 50.25 -25.56
CA LEU A 282 20.37 49.01 -26.07
C LEU A 282 21.10 47.75 -25.59
N SER A 283 22.43 47.79 -25.49
CA SER A 283 23.24 46.68 -25.01
C SER A 283 23.01 46.38 -23.52
N GLU A 284 22.82 47.42 -22.71
CA GLU A 284 22.43 47.25 -21.30
C GLU A 284 21.01 46.68 -21.18
N GLU A 285 20.04 47.23 -21.93
CA GLU A 285 18.66 46.75 -21.90
C GLU A 285 18.57 45.28 -22.34
N LEU A 286 19.27 44.89 -23.41
CA LEU A 286 19.37 43.49 -23.85
C LEU A 286 19.91 42.58 -22.75
N LYS A 287 20.97 42.98 -22.04
CA LYS A 287 21.52 42.18 -20.92
C LYS A 287 20.50 42.01 -19.79
N THR A 288 19.71 43.04 -19.49
CA THR A 288 18.70 42.95 -18.42
C THR A 288 17.56 42.00 -18.80
N ILE A 289 17.03 42.12 -20.02
CA ILE A 289 15.95 41.27 -20.52
C ILE A 289 16.42 39.83 -20.67
N GLN A 290 17.65 39.61 -21.15
CA GLN A 290 18.24 38.27 -21.26
C GLN A 290 18.43 37.59 -19.90
N LYS A 291 18.79 38.33 -18.85
CA LYS A 291 18.82 37.79 -17.48
C LYS A 291 17.41 37.44 -16.99
N ALA A 292 16.41 38.27 -17.30
CA ALA A 292 15.03 38.05 -16.92
C ALA A 292 14.42 36.81 -17.61
N THR A 293 14.68 36.62 -18.92
CA THR A 293 14.23 35.43 -19.68
C THR A 293 14.82 34.15 -19.11
N VAL A 294 16.15 34.10 -18.90
CA VAL A 294 16.82 32.91 -18.32
C VAL A 294 16.28 32.58 -16.93
N LYS A 295 16.03 33.60 -16.09
CA LYS A 295 15.47 33.38 -14.75
C LYS A 295 14.05 32.82 -14.81
N LYS A 296 13.21 33.33 -15.73
CA LYS A 296 11.84 32.84 -15.93
C LYS A 296 11.80 31.43 -16.52
N ASP A 297 12.64 31.13 -17.49
CA ASP A 297 12.73 29.81 -18.11
C ASP A 297 13.16 28.73 -17.09
N ARG A 298 14.16 29.01 -16.26
CA ARG A 298 14.56 28.13 -15.15
C ARG A 298 13.43 27.89 -14.13
N GLN A 299 12.61 28.90 -13.86
CA GLN A 299 11.48 28.76 -12.95
C GLN A 299 10.39 27.87 -13.56
N ILE A 300 10.09 28.06 -14.85
CA ILE A 300 9.13 27.24 -15.60
C ILE A 300 9.59 25.77 -15.63
N GLN A 301 10.87 25.51 -15.92
CA GLN A 301 11.42 24.15 -15.90
C GLN A 301 11.25 23.47 -14.53
N LYS A 302 11.53 24.19 -13.43
CA LYS A 302 11.30 23.66 -12.07
C LYS A 302 9.82 23.37 -11.80
N ASP A 303 8.92 24.26 -12.21
CA ASP A 303 7.49 24.07 -12.00
C ASP A 303 6.95 22.90 -12.85
N GLU A 304 7.47 22.70 -14.06
CA GLU A 304 7.17 21.57 -14.94
C GLU A 304 7.72 20.24 -14.42
N GLU A 305 8.96 20.21 -13.91
CA GLU A 305 9.52 19.04 -13.21
C GLU A 305 8.68 18.67 -11.98
N THR A 306 8.18 19.68 -11.25
CA THR A 306 7.29 19.46 -10.10
C THR A 306 5.95 18.87 -10.55
N LEU A 307 5.39 19.34 -11.67
CA LEU A 307 4.18 18.77 -12.29
C LEU A 307 4.40 17.34 -12.78
N ALA A 308 5.50 17.05 -13.47
CA ALA A 308 5.83 15.71 -13.97
C ALA A 308 6.07 14.73 -12.81
N SER A 309 6.75 15.19 -11.75
CA SER A 309 6.97 14.40 -10.54
C SER A 309 5.67 14.15 -9.75
N SER A 310 4.67 15.03 -9.83
CA SER A 310 3.40 14.86 -9.12
C SER A 310 2.58 13.63 -9.58
N SER A 311 2.80 13.11 -10.79
CA SER A 311 2.21 11.83 -11.24
C SER A 311 2.98 10.58 -10.79
N SER A 312 4.29 10.73 -10.50
CA SER A 312 5.20 9.64 -10.06
C SER A 312 5.45 9.63 -8.54
N THR A 313 5.03 10.68 -7.83
CA THR A 313 5.26 10.90 -6.40
C THR A 313 4.51 9.91 -5.50
N GLU A 314 3.48 9.19 -5.93
CA GLU A 314 2.84 8.20 -5.04
C GLU A 314 3.80 7.03 -4.73
N LYS A 315 4.68 6.66 -5.67
CA LYS A 315 5.76 5.68 -5.44
C LYS A 315 6.95 6.27 -4.65
N LEU A 316 7.31 7.54 -4.89
CA LEU A 316 8.43 8.19 -4.19
C LEU A 316 8.08 8.60 -2.74
N ARG A 317 6.82 8.97 -2.47
CA ARG A 317 6.34 9.40 -1.15
C ARG A 317 6.26 8.23 -0.16
N ILE A 318 6.03 7.00 -0.64
CA ILE A 318 6.16 5.78 0.18
C ILE A 318 7.64 5.54 0.54
N LYS A 319 8.58 5.75 -0.40
CA LYS A 319 10.03 5.67 -0.11
C LYS A 319 10.45 6.69 0.95
N ASN A 320 10.02 7.95 0.84
CA ASN A 320 10.39 8.99 1.79
C ASN A 320 9.72 8.83 3.16
N LYS A 321 8.50 8.28 3.25
CA LYS A 321 7.86 8.02 4.55
C LYS A 321 8.51 6.88 5.34
N ILE A 322 8.98 5.82 4.67
CA ILE A 322 9.75 4.76 5.32
C ILE A 322 11.10 5.30 5.80
N TYR A 323 11.75 6.13 4.97
CA TYR A 323 12.99 6.82 5.31
C TYR A 323 12.84 7.77 6.51
N GLU A 324 11.81 8.63 6.52
CA GLU A 324 11.50 9.50 7.65
C GLU A 324 11.15 8.73 8.93
N ALA A 325 10.44 7.60 8.83
CA ALA A 325 10.08 6.77 9.97
C ALA A 325 11.29 6.04 10.59
N LEU A 326 12.31 5.70 9.79
CA LEU A 326 13.57 5.12 10.27
C LEU A 326 14.44 6.18 10.95
N ILE A 327 14.56 7.38 10.38
CA ILE A 327 15.34 8.49 10.96
C ILE A 327 14.70 9.01 12.27
N LYS A 328 13.37 9.05 12.34
CA LYS A 328 12.64 9.54 13.54
C LYS A 328 12.60 8.55 14.70
N ASN A 329 13.08 7.31 14.55
CA ASN A 329 13.15 6.32 15.62
C ASN A 329 14.61 6.17 16.11
N PRO A 330 15.03 6.93 17.14
CA PRO A 330 16.42 6.98 17.60
C PRO A 330 16.93 5.67 18.23
N ASP A 331 16.05 4.70 18.52
CA ASP A 331 16.41 3.39 19.08
C ASP A 331 16.92 2.39 18.03
N ILE A 332 16.85 2.71 16.75
CA ILE A 332 17.43 1.88 15.69
C ILE A 332 18.94 2.14 15.71
N SER A 333 19.70 1.21 16.29
CA SER A 333 21.14 1.38 16.44
C SER A 333 21.83 1.41 15.07
N ASN A 334 22.14 2.60 14.55
CA ASN A 334 22.94 2.78 13.36
C ASN A 334 24.40 2.47 13.70
N ARG A 335 24.98 1.47 13.04
CA ARG A 335 26.38 1.07 13.25
C ARG A 335 27.23 1.52 12.06
N ASN A 336 28.18 2.43 12.31
CA ASN A 336 29.17 2.88 11.33
C ASN A 336 30.32 1.88 11.16
N HIS A 337 30.03 0.67 10.68
CA HIS A 337 31.05 -0.34 10.42
C HIS A 337 30.91 -0.91 9.00
N ALA A 338 32.03 -1.33 8.41
CA ALA A 338 32.02 -2.03 7.13
C ALA A 338 31.25 -3.36 7.25
N ILE A 339 30.44 -3.70 6.24
CA ILE A 339 29.69 -4.95 6.19
C ILE A 339 30.67 -6.13 6.22
N LYS A 340 30.52 -7.03 7.19
CA LYS A 340 31.30 -8.28 7.22
C LYS A 340 30.72 -9.27 6.21
N VAL A 341 31.53 -9.75 5.27
CA VAL A 341 31.08 -10.67 4.22
C VAL A 341 31.67 -12.06 4.45
N TYR A 342 30.82 -13.04 4.73
CA TYR A 342 31.19 -14.44 4.96
C TYR A 342 30.82 -15.27 3.74
N GLN A 343 31.82 -15.59 2.94
CA GLN A 343 31.65 -16.29 1.65
C GLN A 343 31.59 -17.81 1.86
N GLY A 344 30.65 -18.47 1.19
CA GLY A 344 30.57 -19.93 1.08
C GLY A 344 31.46 -20.51 -0.03
N LYS A 345 31.31 -21.81 -0.32
CA LYS A 345 32.08 -22.50 -1.38
C LYS A 345 31.59 -22.19 -2.81
N HIS A 346 32.56 -22.21 -3.75
CA HIS A 346 32.53 -22.10 -5.21
C HIS A 346 31.55 -21.10 -5.87
N HIS A 347 30.24 -21.31 -5.87
CA HIS A 347 29.28 -20.52 -6.67
C HIS A 347 28.41 -19.54 -5.87
N SER A 348 28.21 -19.77 -4.56
CA SER A 348 27.51 -18.81 -3.67
C SER A 348 28.30 -17.52 -3.41
N LYS A 349 29.62 -17.56 -3.66
CA LYS A 349 30.56 -16.47 -3.41
C LYS A 349 30.32 -15.25 -4.29
N THR A 350 29.98 -15.44 -5.57
CA THR A 350 29.72 -14.33 -6.52
C THR A 350 28.41 -13.61 -6.19
N PHE A 351 27.37 -14.37 -5.85
CA PHE A 351 26.07 -13.80 -5.45
C PHE A 351 26.16 -13.02 -4.14
N VAL A 352 26.76 -13.60 -3.10
CA VAL A 352 26.96 -12.93 -1.80
C VAL A 352 27.80 -11.65 -1.94
N GLN A 353 28.85 -11.65 -2.77
CA GLN A 353 29.62 -10.45 -3.08
C GLN A 353 28.80 -9.40 -3.83
N HIS A 354 27.95 -9.82 -4.77
CA HIS A 354 27.08 -8.91 -5.51
C HIS A 354 26.02 -8.26 -4.60
N VAL A 355 25.46 -9.03 -3.67
CA VAL A 355 24.58 -8.55 -2.60
C VAL A 355 25.29 -7.51 -1.73
N ALA A 356 26.48 -7.83 -1.21
CA ALA A 356 27.25 -6.92 -0.37
C ALA A 356 27.62 -5.62 -1.09
N ARG A 357 28.15 -5.71 -2.33
CA ARG A 357 28.48 -4.54 -3.16
C ARG A 357 27.26 -3.65 -3.46
N SER A 358 26.08 -4.25 -3.59
CA SER A 358 24.85 -3.50 -3.86
C SER A 358 24.34 -2.75 -2.63
N LEU A 359 24.66 -3.23 -1.43
CA LEU A 359 24.37 -2.56 -0.16
C LEU A 359 25.42 -1.47 0.15
N ASP A 360 26.70 -1.72 -0.17
CA ASP A 360 27.80 -0.75 0.00
C ASP A 360 27.69 0.51 -0.88
N LYS A 361 26.91 0.48 -1.97
CA LYS A 361 26.68 1.64 -2.85
C LYS A 361 25.94 2.79 -2.17
N ASN A 362 25.30 2.54 -1.03
CA ASN A 362 24.51 3.53 -0.32
C ASN A 362 24.82 3.45 1.18
N ASP A 363 25.43 4.52 1.71
CA ASP A 363 25.87 4.59 3.11
C ASP A 363 24.74 4.26 4.10
N PHE A 364 23.52 4.71 3.81
CA PHE A 364 22.36 4.42 4.65
C PHE A 364 21.97 2.94 4.62
N LEU A 365 22.03 2.28 3.46
CA LEU A 365 21.74 0.84 3.34
C LEU A 365 22.81 -0.01 4.02
N ARG A 366 24.07 0.43 3.94
CA ARG A 366 25.19 -0.20 4.64
C ARG A 366 24.97 -0.21 6.15
N GLU A 367 24.46 0.88 6.72
CA GLU A 367 24.16 0.98 8.16
C GLU A 367 23.00 0.08 8.62
N GLN A 368 22.16 -0.44 7.71
CA GLN A 368 21.02 -1.27 8.07
C GLN A 368 21.38 -2.74 8.34
N ILE A 369 22.60 -3.18 7.99
CA ILE A 369 23.02 -4.57 8.10
C ILE A 369 24.40 -4.71 8.75
N THR A 370 24.60 -5.80 9.48
CA THR A 370 25.88 -6.09 10.17
C THR A 370 26.78 -6.99 9.33
N ALA A 371 26.19 -7.98 8.66
CA ALA A 371 26.93 -8.98 7.90
C ALA A 371 26.09 -9.61 6.78
N VAL A 372 26.79 -10.19 5.80
CA VAL A 372 26.19 -10.99 4.73
C VAL A 372 26.82 -12.38 4.74
N TYR A 373 25.98 -13.41 4.82
CA TYR A 373 26.38 -14.82 4.83
C TYR A 373 25.87 -15.54 3.60
N SER A 374 26.61 -16.56 3.14
CA SER A 374 26.05 -17.54 2.20
C SER A 374 25.10 -18.49 2.92
N ILE A 375 23.95 -18.80 2.32
CA ILE A 375 23.03 -19.83 2.82
C ILE A 375 22.71 -20.86 1.75
N ARG A 376 22.22 -22.02 2.18
CA ARG A 376 21.68 -23.03 1.27
C ARG A 376 20.42 -22.49 0.60
N TYR A 377 20.36 -22.66 -0.71
CA TYR A 377 19.20 -22.22 -1.48
C TYR A 377 17.97 -23.10 -1.23
N ASN A 378 16.80 -22.47 -1.16
CA ASN A 378 15.51 -23.12 -1.04
C ASN A 378 14.65 -22.82 -2.29
N ARG A 379 14.43 -23.83 -3.12
CA ARG A 379 13.66 -23.72 -4.38
C ARG A 379 12.21 -23.26 -4.17
N LYS A 380 11.58 -23.59 -3.03
CA LYS A 380 10.19 -23.18 -2.71
C LYS A 380 10.08 -21.67 -2.45
N LEU A 381 11.21 -21.04 -2.13
CA LEU A 381 11.31 -19.61 -1.80
C LEU A 381 11.98 -18.78 -2.91
N ARG A 382 12.16 -19.35 -4.11
CA ARG A 382 12.72 -18.66 -5.28
C ARG A 382 12.07 -17.30 -5.50
N GLY A 383 12.89 -16.27 -5.68
CA GLY A 383 12.43 -14.90 -5.93
C GLY A 383 11.91 -14.16 -4.69
N LYS A 384 12.20 -14.67 -3.48
CA LYS A 384 11.71 -14.09 -2.23
C LYS A 384 12.84 -13.64 -1.33
N MET A 385 12.57 -12.59 -0.57
CA MET A 385 13.35 -12.17 0.60
C MET A 385 12.52 -12.50 1.84
N VAL A 386 13.01 -13.40 2.69
CA VAL A 386 12.29 -13.90 3.86
C VAL A 386 12.94 -13.38 5.14
N VAL A 387 12.19 -12.62 5.93
CA VAL A 387 12.62 -12.16 7.26
C VAL A 387 12.25 -13.21 8.28
N MET A 388 13.23 -13.66 9.05
CA MET A 388 13.07 -14.66 10.11
C MET A 388 14.08 -14.43 11.24
N MET A 389 13.82 -14.98 12.42
CA MET A 389 14.78 -14.94 13.52
C MET A 389 15.85 -16.01 13.30
N ASP A 390 17.12 -15.62 13.39
CA ASP A 390 18.24 -16.56 13.42
C ASP A 390 18.38 -17.13 14.84
N GLU A 391 18.36 -18.46 14.94
CA GLU A 391 18.38 -19.17 16.24
C GLU A 391 19.67 -18.95 17.01
N HIS A 392 20.78 -18.76 16.30
CA HIS A 392 22.11 -18.64 16.90
C HIS A 392 22.36 -17.23 17.46
N SER A 393 22.12 -16.20 16.65
CA SER A 393 22.38 -14.82 17.06
C SER A 393 21.22 -14.19 17.85
N LYS A 394 20.03 -14.79 17.82
CA LYS A 394 18.76 -14.19 18.28
C LYS A 394 18.42 -12.85 17.61
N ASN A 395 19.10 -12.53 16.52
CA ASN A 395 18.78 -11.39 15.67
C ASN A 395 17.90 -11.86 14.52
N TYR A 396 17.08 -10.95 14.00
CA TYR A 396 16.38 -11.16 12.76
C TYR A 396 17.32 -11.00 11.57
N VAL A 397 17.15 -11.89 10.60
CA VAL A 397 17.92 -11.97 9.36
C VAL A 397 16.97 -11.95 8.16
N ALA A 398 17.47 -11.49 7.02
CA ALA A 398 16.75 -11.52 5.75
C ALA A 398 17.43 -12.48 4.77
N ASN A 399 16.78 -13.61 4.50
CA ASN A 399 17.24 -14.63 3.56
C ASN A 399 16.73 -14.35 2.16
N ILE A 400 17.65 -14.20 1.21
CA ILE A 400 17.40 -13.85 -0.18
C ILE A 400 17.65 -15.07 -1.05
N TYR A 401 16.64 -15.48 -1.81
CA TYR A 401 16.71 -16.61 -2.72
C TYR A 401 16.59 -16.11 -4.16
N ASP A 402 17.66 -16.21 -4.95
CA ASP A 402 17.68 -15.62 -6.29
C ASP A 402 16.74 -16.32 -7.28
N TYR A 403 16.45 -15.65 -8.40
CA TYR A 403 15.63 -16.20 -9.48
C TYR A 403 16.38 -17.19 -10.38
N CYS A 404 17.71 -17.32 -10.29
CA CYS A 404 18.46 -18.22 -11.17
C CYS A 404 18.38 -19.69 -10.71
N ASP A 405 18.37 -20.63 -11.66
CA ASP A 405 18.25 -22.08 -11.39
C ASP A 405 19.49 -22.71 -10.71
N GLU A 406 20.59 -21.95 -10.62
CA GLU A 406 21.87 -22.40 -10.06
C GLU A 406 21.90 -22.45 -8.51
N GLY A 407 20.82 -22.05 -7.85
CA GLY A 407 20.60 -22.37 -6.44
C GLY A 407 21.46 -21.58 -5.44
N PHE A 408 21.41 -20.25 -5.50
CA PHE A 408 22.15 -19.37 -4.57
C PHE A 408 21.24 -18.66 -3.57
N GLY A 409 21.67 -18.65 -2.31
CA GLY A 409 21.04 -17.86 -1.27
C GLY A 409 22.06 -16.99 -0.53
N ALA A 410 21.60 -15.83 -0.08
CA ALA A 410 22.36 -14.93 0.80
C ALA A 410 21.51 -14.57 2.01
N GLN A 411 22.12 -14.47 3.18
CA GLN A 411 21.47 -14.03 4.41
C GLN A 411 22.06 -12.68 4.82
N LEU A 412 21.20 -11.70 5.06
CA LEU A 412 21.55 -10.41 5.62
C LEU A 412 21.27 -10.45 7.12
N ASP A 413 22.27 -10.24 7.96
CA ASP A 413 22.03 -9.99 9.39
C ASP A 413 21.60 -8.53 9.58
N LEU A 414 20.39 -8.33 10.09
CA LEU A 414 19.77 -7.01 10.28
C LEU A 414 20.13 -6.38 11.63
N GLY A 415 20.86 -7.11 12.49
CA GLY A 415 21.40 -6.63 13.74
C GLY A 415 20.35 -6.16 14.77
N THR A 416 19.12 -6.68 14.70
CA THR A 416 18.02 -6.35 15.61
C THR A 416 17.30 -7.60 16.09
N SER A 417 16.87 -7.62 17.35
CA SER A 417 16.03 -8.65 17.94
C SER A 417 14.52 -8.35 17.83
N LYS A 418 14.14 -7.23 17.22
CA LYS A 418 12.73 -6.80 17.10
C LYS A 418 12.20 -7.04 15.68
N ILE A 419 11.13 -7.83 15.56
CA ILE A 419 10.55 -8.21 14.25
C ILE A 419 10.11 -7.00 13.41
N TRP A 420 9.51 -5.99 14.03
CA TRP A 420 9.03 -4.81 13.33
C TRP A 420 10.18 -3.97 12.75
N GLU A 421 11.30 -3.89 13.46
CA GLU A 421 12.50 -3.19 13.03
C GLU A 421 13.16 -3.94 11.87
N ALA A 422 13.23 -5.27 11.97
CA ALA A 422 13.71 -6.15 10.92
C ALA A 422 12.89 -6.01 9.62
N CYS A 423 11.56 -5.96 9.75
CA CYS A 423 10.66 -5.76 8.60
C CYS A 423 10.87 -4.39 7.95
N LEU A 424 11.07 -3.33 8.74
CA LEU A 424 11.35 -1.99 8.21
C LEU A 424 12.70 -1.95 7.48
N LYS A 425 13.76 -2.52 8.07
CA LYS A 425 15.09 -2.63 7.45
C LYS A 425 15.04 -3.38 6.12
N ALA A 426 14.42 -4.56 6.10
CA ALA A 426 14.26 -5.37 4.87
C ALA A 426 13.46 -4.64 3.78
N LYS A 427 12.35 -3.99 4.16
CA LYS A 427 11.52 -3.20 3.24
C LYS A 427 12.28 -1.98 2.70
N CYS A 428 13.17 -1.41 3.48
CA CYS A 428 14.03 -0.32 3.04
C CYS A 428 15.06 -0.78 2.01
N ILE A 429 15.73 -1.92 2.27
CA ILE A 429 16.69 -2.55 1.35
C ILE A 429 16.04 -2.81 -0.02
N ILE A 430 14.84 -3.41 -0.04
CA ILE A 430 14.08 -3.67 -1.28
C ILE A 430 13.76 -2.38 -2.03
N ASN A 431 13.38 -1.31 -1.32
CA ASN A 431 12.91 -0.08 -1.94
C ASN A 431 14.04 0.82 -2.45
N LEU A 432 15.18 0.85 -1.76
CA LEU A 432 16.27 1.79 -2.05
C LEU A 432 17.35 1.21 -2.95
N SER A 433 17.46 -0.11 -3.10
CA SER A 433 18.42 -0.73 -4.02
C SER A 433 17.71 -1.46 -5.16
N ASP A 434 18.08 -1.11 -6.39
CA ASP A 434 17.49 -1.66 -7.62
C ASP A 434 17.65 -3.18 -7.71
N MET A 435 18.71 -3.73 -7.14
CA MET A 435 18.96 -5.17 -7.09
C MET A 435 17.84 -5.92 -6.39
N PHE A 436 17.33 -5.37 -5.29
CA PHE A 436 16.42 -6.10 -4.41
C PHE A 436 14.94 -5.87 -4.73
N LYS A 437 14.62 -4.88 -5.57
CA LYS A 437 13.24 -4.57 -6.01
C LYS A 437 12.50 -5.74 -6.64
N LYS A 438 13.24 -6.68 -7.24
CA LYS A 438 12.67 -7.86 -7.89
C LYS A 438 12.16 -8.92 -6.92
N TYR A 439 12.51 -8.86 -5.63
CA TYR A 439 12.15 -9.90 -4.67
C TYR A 439 10.84 -9.58 -3.92
N GLU A 440 10.00 -10.60 -3.73
CA GLU A 440 8.81 -10.52 -2.87
C GLU A 440 9.23 -10.65 -1.39
N LEU A 441 8.89 -9.67 -0.55
CA LEU A 441 9.15 -9.73 0.89
C LEU A 441 8.14 -10.65 1.58
N ARG A 442 8.63 -11.62 2.35
CA ARG A 442 7.82 -12.43 3.27
C ARG A 442 8.38 -12.38 4.67
N ILE A 443 7.50 -12.56 5.65
CA ILE A 443 7.83 -12.61 7.07
C ILE A 443 7.44 -14.01 7.55
N HIS A 444 8.36 -14.71 8.20
CA HIS A 444 8.09 -16.00 8.81
C HIS A 444 7.89 -15.78 10.32
N GLU A 445 6.64 -15.88 10.79
CA GLU A 445 6.29 -15.57 12.18
C GLU A 445 6.27 -16.80 13.11
N ASN A 446 6.42 -18.03 12.62
CA ASN A 446 6.39 -19.25 13.45
C ASN A 446 7.43 -20.28 13.02
N MET A 447 8.22 -20.77 13.99
CA MET A 447 9.26 -21.80 13.82
C MET A 447 8.74 -23.23 13.56
N ASP A 448 7.43 -23.47 13.59
CA ASP A 448 6.88 -24.84 13.64
C ASP A 448 6.56 -25.50 12.28
N THR A 449 6.97 -24.93 11.13
CA THR A 449 6.57 -25.51 9.82
C THR A 449 7.71 -25.74 8.83
N LEU A 450 8.88 -26.14 9.31
CA LEU A 450 9.87 -26.84 8.50
C LEU A 450 10.57 -27.96 9.30
N VAL A 451 9.77 -28.87 9.89
CA VAL A 451 10.24 -30.24 10.08
C VAL A 451 9.91 -31.02 8.80
N GLU A 452 10.89 -31.79 8.37
CA GLU A 452 11.01 -32.51 7.10
C GLU A 452 9.75 -33.29 6.68
N SER A 453 9.40 -33.14 5.40
CA SER A 453 8.70 -34.15 4.59
C SER A 453 9.36 -34.22 3.22
#